data_AF-A0A959Y8F2-F1
#
_entry.id   AF-A0A959Y8F2-F1
#
_cell.length_a   1.000
_cell.length_b   1.000
_cell.length_c   1.000
_cell.angle_alpha   90.00
_cell.angle_beta   90.00
_cell.angle_gamma   90.00
#
_symmetry.space_group_name_H-M   'P 1'
#
loop_
_entity.id
_entity.type
_entity.pdbx_description
1 polymer ?
#
loop_
_entity_poly.entity_id
_entity_poly.type
_entity_poly.pdbx_seq_one_letter_code
_entity_poly.pdbx_strand_id
1 'polypeptide(L)'
;APDLSCIGVSGSLGIGPYPTSVAVLGNYAYVVDGDSEDLKVINVSNPGMPTLAGSLGIGSEPQSVAVSGNYAYVVDHLSDDLKVIDISNPSMPTLTGSLGLGSFPFSVAVSGNYAYVVDSGSDDLKVINVSNPGMPTLAGSLGLGASPQCVAVSGNYAYVVDVGSDDLKVINISNPGMPTLTGSLGLGSSPRFVAVSGNFAYVVDVGSSDLKVIDTSDPAMPILAGSLGLVTPPRSVAVSGNYAYVVDFGSDELKVIDTSNPGMPIMAGSLGLGSDPTSVVVSGNYAYVVDVDLAALRVIELFCNNEAQPMSYNPVSGEFSTADEADPQVGDITTGYVPRWSGTELVTGSVFDNGNVGIGTSAPTRRFQVHDSNGGTIRPAVKIKVNNCGSPCGQPETTQAFTLQNQNGTAGNVVGIGFADSDADETPSAWLGTRLANKTLHYGDLLFHTRGGGGFGERMRITSIGNVGIGTGNPVNRLDVEGGMAVGQTYSGSHTAPTNGAIIEGNVGIATTNPGAELEVNGYTKLGSDAPAIKVKEFTGTTPSTEGDFTSITTGIPRDKVISVDIWVAGIAPTWSPPNRSGPNYFSYFVTDSSIFIETVTGISGNMLNKAVRMIVTYKE
;
A
#
# COMPACT_ATOMS: atom_id res chain seq x y z
N ALA A 1 -7.29 -15.71 -0.54
CA ALA A 1 -6.03 -16.42 -0.32
C ALA A 1 -6.37 -17.75 0.33
N PRO A 2 -5.75 -18.86 -0.07
CA PRO A 2 -5.76 -20.07 0.75
C PRO A 2 -5.25 -19.72 2.14
N ASP A 3 -5.88 -20.32 3.14
CA ASP A 3 -5.41 -20.22 4.51
C ASP A 3 -4.14 -21.06 4.65
N LEU A 4 -2.99 -20.39 4.72
CA LEU A 4 -1.68 -21.01 4.90
C LEU A 4 -1.39 -21.35 6.37
N SER A 5 -2.33 -21.12 7.29
CA SER A 5 -2.13 -21.46 8.72
C SER A 5 -1.94 -22.96 8.97
N CYS A 6 -2.41 -23.82 8.07
CA CYS A 6 -2.25 -25.27 8.17
C CYS A 6 -1.03 -25.81 7.41
N ILE A 7 -0.15 -24.96 6.86
CA ILE A 7 1.06 -25.47 6.21
C ILE A 7 1.89 -26.24 7.23
N GLY A 8 2.10 -27.52 6.96
CA GLY A 8 2.65 -28.40 7.96
C GLY A 8 3.07 -29.74 7.40
N VAL A 9 3.97 -30.40 8.13
CA VAL A 9 4.43 -31.73 7.76
C VAL A 9 3.36 -32.73 8.15
N SER A 10 2.74 -33.35 7.15
CA SER A 10 1.73 -34.38 7.32
C SER A 10 2.37 -35.73 7.64
N GLY A 11 3.43 -36.10 6.91
CA GLY A 11 4.10 -37.38 7.07
C GLY A 11 5.57 -37.35 6.64
N SER A 12 6.29 -38.42 7.00
CA SER A 12 7.70 -38.61 6.66
C SER A 12 8.01 -40.09 6.49
N LEU A 13 8.91 -40.43 5.56
CA LEU A 13 9.44 -41.79 5.37
C LEU A 13 10.94 -41.71 5.11
N GLY A 14 11.73 -42.51 5.82
CA GLY A 14 13.16 -42.67 5.52
C GLY A 14 13.36 -43.42 4.20
N ILE A 15 14.15 -42.84 3.30
CA ILE A 15 14.32 -43.30 1.92
C ILE A 15 15.78 -43.46 1.50
N GLY A 16 16.76 -43.14 2.34
CA GLY A 16 18.18 -43.30 1.99
C GLY A 16 18.96 -41.99 2.05
N PRO A 17 20.29 -42.07 2.02
CA PRO A 17 21.17 -40.97 2.43
C PRO A 17 21.37 -39.88 1.38
N TYR A 18 20.96 -40.08 0.12
CA TYR A 18 21.17 -39.07 -0.91
C TYR A 18 20.03 -39.00 -1.95
N PRO A 19 18.80 -38.65 -1.54
CA PRO A 19 17.69 -38.51 -2.46
C PRO A 19 17.81 -37.25 -3.34
N THR A 20 17.83 -37.44 -4.66
CA THR A 20 18.13 -36.39 -5.64
C THR A 20 16.89 -35.82 -6.31
N SER A 21 15.87 -36.63 -6.56
CA SER A 21 14.67 -36.24 -7.29
C SER A 21 13.44 -37.04 -6.89
N VAL A 22 12.28 -36.37 -6.88
CA VAL A 22 10.97 -36.97 -6.62
C VAL A 22 9.98 -36.65 -7.75
N ALA A 23 9.19 -37.64 -8.15
CA ALA A 23 8.04 -37.47 -9.02
C ALA A 23 6.81 -38.15 -8.42
N VAL A 24 5.61 -37.70 -8.77
CA VAL A 24 4.35 -38.26 -8.24
C VAL A 24 3.39 -38.59 -9.38
N LEU A 25 2.80 -39.78 -9.31
CA LEU A 25 1.73 -40.21 -10.21
C LEU A 25 0.65 -40.96 -9.43
N GLY A 26 -0.55 -40.40 -9.41
CA GLY A 26 -1.67 -40.95 -8.64
C GLY A 26 -1.32 -41.02 -7.14
N ASN A 27 -1.41 -42.22 -6.57
CA ASN A 27 -1.18 -42.48 -5.14
C ASN A 27 0.27 -42.86 -4.81
N TYR A 28 1.21 -42.68 -5.74
CA TYR A 28 2.59 -43.09 -5.57
C TYR A 28 3.57 -41.95 -5.83
N ALA A 29 4.55 -41.83 -4.93
CA ALA A 29 5.75 -41.03 -5.11
C ALA A 29 6.91 -41.95 -5.54
N TYR A 30 7.73 -41.47 -6.45
CA TYR A 30 8.85 -42.16 -7.05
C TYR A 30 10.09 -41.34 -6.74
N VAL A 31 11.00 -41.90 -5.94
CA VAL A 31 12.19 -41.19 -5.49
C VAL A 31 13.42 -41.94 -5.94
N VAL A 32 14.38 -41.23 -6.51
CA VAL A 32 15.70 -41.76 -6.82
C VAL A 32 16.70 -41.28 -5.79
N ASP A 33 17.59 -42.19 -5.39
CA ASP A 33 18.63 -41.94 -4.38
C ASP A 33 20.00 -42.29 -4.96
N GLY A 34 20.90 -41.30 -4.96
CA GLY A 34 22.19 -41.38 -5.62
C GLY A 34 23.16 -42.36 -4.96
N ASP A 35 23.12 -42.45 -3.64
CA ASP A 35 24.03 -43.28 -2.83
C ASP A 35 23.49 -44.70 -2.61
N SER A 36 22.17 -44.84 -2.49
CA SER A 36 21.48 -46.13 -2.45
C SER A 36 21.37 -46.78 -3.82
N GLU A 37 21.61 -46.01 -4.89
CA GLU A 37 21.65 -46.47 -6.28
C GLU A 37 20.31 -47.11 -6.74
N ASP A 38 19.19 -46.62 -6.21
CA ASP A 38 17.88 -47.22 -6.40
C ASP A 38 16.75 -46.21 -6.70
N LEU A 39 15.68 -46.73 -7.29
CA LEU A 39 14.37 -46.11 -7.38
C LEU A 39 13.50 -46.72 -6.28
N LYS A 40 12.96 -45.87 -5.41
CA LYS A 40 11.97 -46.26 -4.40
C LYS A 40 10.57 -45.81 -4.83
N VAL A 41 9.63 -46.74 -4.78
CA VAL A 41 8.21 -46.50 -5.03
C VAL A 41 7.50 -46.45 -3.69
N ILE A 42 6.86 -45.32 -3.39
CA ILE A 42 6.32 -45.00 -2.07
C ILE A 42 4.82 -44.78 -2.23
N ASN A 43 4.02 -45.53 -1.49
CA ASN A 43 2.58 -45.32 -1.41
C ASN A 43 2.30 -44.08 -0.53
N VAL A 44 1.67 -43.08 -1.13
CA VAL A 44 1.28 -41.81 -0.50
C VAL A 44 -0.24 -41.61 -0.46
N SER A 45 -1.01 -42.69 -0.61
CA SER A 45 -2.48 -42.64 -0.45
C SER A 45 -2.94 -42.19 0.94
N ASN A 46 -2.11 -42.41 1.97
CA ASN A 46 -2.24 -41.78 3.28
C ASN A 46 -1.07 -40.80 3.49
N PRO A 47 -1.27 -39.49 3.26
CA PRO A 47 -0.24 -38.46 3.42
C PRO A 47 0.40 -38.42 4.81
N GLY A 48 -0.35 -38.79 5.85
CA GLY A 48 0.14 -38.83 7.23
C GLY A 48 1.03 -40.04 7.55
N MET A 49 1.01 -41.07 6.71
CA MET A 49 1.76 -42.30 6.92
C MET A 49 2.20 -42.90 5.57
N PRO A 50 3.16 -42.26 4.87
CA PRO A 50 3.73 -42.81 3.65
C PRO A 50 4.45 -44.13 3.92
N THR A 51 4.31 -45.10 3.00
CA THR A 51 4.93 -46.44 3.16
C THR A 51 5.67 -46.88 1.91
N LEU A 52 6.82 -47.53 2.04
CA LEU A 52 7.54 -48.11 0.91
C LEU A 52 6.71 -49.24 0.28
N ALA A 53 6.40 -49.11 -1.01
CA ALA A 53 5.69 -50.13 -1.78
C ALA A 53 6.66 -51.11 -2.44
N GLY A 54 7.75 -50.60 -3.03
CA GLY A 54 8.77 -51.40 -3.70
C GLY A 54 10.03 -50.58 -3.98
N SER A 55 11.10 -51.25 -4.39
CA SER A 55 12.33 -50.60 -4.83
C SER A 55 13.00 -51.39 -5.95
N LEU A 56 13.83 -50.72 -6.74
CA LEU A 56 14.62 -51.31 -7.81
C LEU A 56 16.00 -50.66 -7.82
N GLY A 57 17.07 -51.45 -7.73
CA GLY A 57 18.43 -50.97 -7.98
C GLY A 57 18.58 -50.60 -9.46
N ILE A 58 18.99 -49.36 -9.72
CA ILE A 58 19.00 -48.79 -11.08
C ILE A 58 20.37 -48.22 -11.48
N GLY A 59 21.41 -48.33 -10.64
CA GLY A 59 22.77 -48.01 -11.04
C GLY A 59 23.37 -46.83 -10.28
N SER A 60 24.55 -46.41 -10.73
CA SER A 60 25.45 -45.51 -10.01
C SER A 60 25.03 -44.04 -10.13
N GLU A 61 24.42 -43.49 -9.09
CA GLU A 61 24.06 -42.07 -8.97
C GLU A 61 22.90 -41.60 -9.89
N PRO A 62 21.67 -42.12 -9.72
CA PRO A 62 20.50 -41.55 -10.40
C PRO A 62 20.23 -40.10 -9.97
N GLN A 63 20.02 -39.21 -10.95
CA GLN A 63 19.89 -37.75 -10.71
C GLN A 63 18.47 -37.21 -10.85
N SER A 64 17.70 -37.71 -11.83
CA SER A 64 16.37 -37.16 -12.11
C SER A 64 15.41 -38.26 -12.55
N VAL A 65 14.17 -38.19 -12.04
CA VAL A 65 13.08 -39.09 -12.39
C VAL A 65 11.90 -38.31 -12.96
N ALA A 66 11.32 -38.81 -14.05
CA ALA A 66 10.04 -38.39 -14.59
C ALA A 66 9.12 -39.60 -14.75
N VAL A 67 7.81 -39.41 -14.60
CA VAL A 67 6.82 -40.49 -14.69
C VAL A 67 5.75 -40.15 -15.72
N SER A 68 5.36 -41.14 -16.52
CA SER A 68 4.29 -41.00 -17.51
C SER A 68 3.63 -42.35 -17.77
N GLY A 69 2.31 -42.42 -17.58
CA GLY A 69 1.56 -43.67 -17.71
C GLY A 69 2.09 -44.75 -16.77
N ASN A 70 2.51 -45.88 -17.33
CA ASN A 70 3.01 -47.02 -16.56
C ASN A 70 4.54 -47.04 -16.42
N TYR A 71 5.22 -45.96 -16.77
CA TYR A 71 6.69 -45.95 -16.83
C TYR A 71 7.30 -44.79 -16.03
N ALA A 72 8.38 -45.11 -15.33
CA ALA A 72 9.33 -44.13 -14.79
C ALA A 72 10.57 -44.08 -15.70
N TYR A 73 11.06 -42.86 -15.92
CA TYR A 73 12.20 -42.54 -16.76
C TYR A 73 13.24 -41.90 -15.87
N VAL A 74 14.37 -42.58 -15.69
CA VAL A 74 15.43 -42.13 -14.79
C VAL A 74 16.69 -41.88 -15.60
N VAL A 75 17.30 -40.73 -15.40
CA VAL A 75 18.65 -40.47 -15.89
C VAL A 75 19.66 -40.72 -14.79
N ASP A 76 20.74 -41.38 -15.16
CA ASP A 76 21.78 -41.83 -14.26
C ASP A 76 23.11 -41.19 -14.67
N HIS A 77 23.69 -40.46 -13.73
CA HIS A 77 24.74 -39.50 -14.00
C HIS A 77 26.11 -40.14 -14.25
N LEU A 78 26.41 -41.27 -13.61
CA LEU A 78 27.70 -41.95 -13.78
C LEU A 78 27.65 -43.11 -14.78
N SER A 79 26.47 -43.72 -14.99
CA SER A 79 26.31 -44.73 -16.05
C SER A 79 25.90 -44.14 -17.41
N ASP A 80 25.70 -42.82 -17.47
CA ASP A 80 25.47 -42.04 -18.68
C ASP A 80 24.30 -42.53 -19.53
N ASP A 81 23.21 -42.98 -18.90
CA ASP A 81 22.07 -43.57 -19.59
C ASP A 81 20.70 -43.05 -19.11
N LEU A 82 19.70 -43.28 -19.95
CA LEU A 82 18.29 -43.19 -19.61
C LEU A 82 17.77 -44.60 -19.36
N LYS A 83 17.22 -44.86 -18.18
CA LYS A 83 16.57 -46.11 -17.81
C LYS A 83 15.05 -45.94 -17.85
N VAL A 84 14.37 -46.88 -18.51
CA VAL A 84 12.91 -46.95 -18.61
C VAL A 84 12.42 -48.11 -17.75
N ILE A 85 11.63 -47.80 -16.73
CA ILE A 85 11.23 -48.73 -15.67
C ILE A 85 9.71 -48.88 -15.70
N ASP A 86 9.23 -50.11 -15.79
CA ASP A 86 7.80 -50.42 -15.66
C ASP A 86 7.41 -50.32 -14.19
N ILE A 87 6.44 -49.44 -13.92
CA ILE A 87 5.87 -49.13 -12.61
C ILE A 87 4.39 -49.54 -12.51
N SER A 88 3.89 -50.36 -13.45
CA SER A 88 2.53 -50.89 -13.44
C SER A 88 2.22 -51.74 -12.21
N ASN A 89 3.25 -52.39 -11.64
CA ASN A 89 3.20 -53.00 -10.33
C ASN A 89 4.07 -52.22 -9.34
N PRO A 90 3.48 -51.33 -8.52
CA PRO A 90 4.22 -50.47 -7.59
C PRO A 90 5.05 -51.23 -6.55
N SER A 91 4.70 -52.49 -6.24
CA SER A 91 5.48 -53.29 -5.29
C SER A 91 6.65 -54.05 -5.93
N MET A 92 6.72 -54.07 -7.27
CA MET A 92 7.74 -54.78 -8.02
C MET A 92 8.06 -54.03 -9.31
N PRO A 93 8.67 -52.83 -9.22
CA PRO A 93 9.14 -52.11 -10.40
C PRO A 93 10.21 -52.91 -11.15
N THR A 94 10.21 -52.86 -12.48
CA THR A 94 11.16 -53.63 -13.31
C THR A 94 11.79 -52.80 -14.43
N LEU A 95 13.11 -52.91 -14.60
CA LEU A 95 13.83 -52.28 -15.72
C LEU A 95 13.37 -52.89 -17.05
N THR A 96 12.82 -52.05 -17.93
CA THR A 96 12.26 -52.46 -19.23
C THR A 96 13.20 -52.19 -20.38
N GLY A 97 13.89 -51.04 -20.36
CA GLY A 97 14.85 -50.63 -21.38
C GLY A 97 15.86 -49.64 -20.85
N SER A 98 16.97 -49.46 -21.58
CA SER A 98 17.97 -48.42 -21.32
C SER A 98 18.52 -47.90 -22.65
N LEU A 99 18.95 -46.63 -22.66
CA LEU A 99 19.65 -45.99 -23.78
C LEU A 99 20.82 -45.17 -23.25
N GLY A 100 22.04 -45.45 -23.71
CA GLY A 100 23.20 -44.61 -23.44
C GLY A 100 23.03 -43.21 -24.06
N LEU A 101 23.24 -42.17 -23.24
CA LEU A 101 23.02 -40.78 -23.58
C LEU A 101 24.29 -39.99 -23.83
N GLY A 102 25.44 -40.35 -23.27
CA GLY A 102 26.66 -39.57 -23.47
C GLY A 102 27.48 -39.41 -22.20
N SER A 103 27.48 -38.21 -21.62
CA SER A 103 28.31 -37.89 -20.46
C SER A 103 27.58 -36.95 -19.50
N PHE A 104 27.21 -37.39 -18.31
CA PHE A 104 26.56 -36.60 -17.25
C PHE A 104 25.15 -36.07 -17.59
N PRO A 105 24.17 -36.97 -17.88
CA PRO A 105 22.77 -36.57 -17.98
C PRO A 105 22.25 -36.08 -16.61
N PHE A 106 21.54 -34.96 -16.59
CA PHE A 106 21.22 -34.26 -15.35
C PHE A 106 19.71 -34.17 -15.05
N SER A 107 18.88 -33.89 -16.06
CA SER A 107 17.44 -33.72 -15.88
C SER A 107 16.65 -34.33 -17.03
N VAL A 108 15.53 -34.98 -16.69
CA VAL A 108 14.60 -35.57 -17.66
C VAL A 108 13.18 -35.03 -17.49
N ALA A 109 12.54 -34.71 -18.60
CA ALA A 109 11.11 -34.44 -18.69
C ALA A 109 10.46 -35.32 -19.75
N VAL A 110 9.19 -35.68 -19.58
CA VAL A 110 8.48 -36.58 -20.51
C VAL A 110 7.19 -35.93 -20.99
N SER A 111 6.95 -35.97 -22.29
CA SER A 111 5.70 -35.50 -22.90
C SER A 111 5.30 -36.43 -24.05
N GLY A 112 4.12 -37.04 -23.93
CA GLY A 112 3.65 -38.05 -24.87
C GLY A 112 4.62 -39.22 -25.02
N ASN A 113 5.09 -39.45 -26.26
CA ASN A 113 5.98 -40.56 -26.60
C ASN A 113 7.47 -40.18 -26.56
N TYR A 114 7.82 -39.03 -25.98
CA TYR A 114 9.19 -38.53 -25.99
C TYR A 114 9.66 -38.17 -24.58
N ALA A 115 10.90 -38.55 -24.28
CA ALA A 115 11.65 -38.06 -23.13
C ALA A 115 12.67 -37.03 -23.63
N TYR A 116 12.83 -35.96 -22.86
CA TYR A 116 13.68 -34.82 -23.14
C TYR A 116 14.72 -34.77 -22.04
N VAL A 117 15.99 -34.98 -22.38
CA VAL A 117 17.08 -35.05 -21.41
C VAL A 117 18.09 -33.98 -21.71
N VAL A 118 18.43 -33.20 -20.69
CA VAL A 118 19.59 -32.31 -20.76
C VAL A 118 20.81 -33.00 -20.19
N ASP A 119 21.91 -32.86 -20.89
CA ASP A 119 23.17 -33.53 -20.61
C ASP A 119 24.26 -32.47 -20.44
N SER A 120 24.79 -32.39 -19.22
CA SER A 120 25.68 -31.31 -18.80
C SER A 120 27.14 -31.52 -19.22
N GLY A 121 27.52 -32.74 -19.62
CA GLY A 121 28.87 -33.02 -20.11
C GLY A 121 29.00 -32.86 -21.62
N SER A 122 27.92 -33.12 -22.36
CA SER A 122 27.85 -32.94 -23.82
C SER A 122 27.11 -31.68 -24.27
N ASP A 123 26.63 -30.87 -23.33
CA ASP A 123 26.12 -29.51 -23.56
C ASP A 123 24.91 -29.47 -24.51
N ASP A 124 24.03 -30.46 -24.45
CA ASP A 124 22.92 -30.63 -25.38
C ASP A 124 21.58 -31.03 -24.71
N LEU A 125 20.50 -30.82 -25.46
CA LEU A 125 19.20 -31.44 -25.25
C LEU A 125 19.10 -32.66 -26.18
N LYS A 126 18.86 -33.83 -25.61
CA LYS A 126 18.55 -35.06 -26.33
C LYS A 126 17.04 -35.33 -26.27
N VAL A 127 16.46 -35.63 -27.42
CA VAL A 127 15.06 -36.03 -27.57
C VAL A 127 15.03 -37.52 -27.85
N ILE A 128 14.48 -38.30 -26.93
CA ILE A 128 14.44 -39.76 -26.97
C ILE A 128 13.01 -40.20 -27.28
N ASN A 129 12.83 -41.01 -28.32
CA ASN A 129 11.58 -41.70 -28.59
C ASN A 129 11.43 -42.88 -27.63
N VAL A 130 10.41 -42.81 -26.79
CA VAL A 130 10.05 -43.82 -25.78
C VAL A 130 8.73 -44.54 -26.08
N SER A 131 8.24 -44.45 -27.33
CA SER A 131 7.03 -45.17 -27.77
C SER A 131 7.15 -46.70 -27.66
N ASN A 132 8.38 -47.24 -27.71
CA ASN A 132 8.69 -48.60 -27.32
C ASN A 132 9.56 -48.58 -26.04
N PRO A 133 8.95 -48.77 -24.85
CA PRO A 133 9.65 -48.72 -23.57
C PRO A 133 10.82 -49.71 -23.44
N GLY A 134 10.78 -50.84 -24.17
CA GLY A 134 11.85 -51.84 -24.16
C GLY A 134 13.03 -51.51 -25.10
N MET A 135 12.87 -50.51 -25.97
CA MET A 135 13.91 -50.10 -26.92
C MET A 135 13.82 -48.59 -27.17
N PRO A 136 14.13 -47.74 -26.16
CA PRO A 136 14.24 -46.31 -26.35
C PRO A 136 15.29 -45.96 -27.41
N THR A 137 15.03 -44.93 -28.23
CA THR A 137 15.92 -44.54 -29.33
C THR A 137 16.10 -43.02 -29.40
N LEU A 138 17.29 -42.54 -29.74
CA LEU A 138 17.53 -41.11 -29.96
C LEU A 138 16.77 -40.63 -31.21
N ALA A 139 15.85 -39.69 -31.04
CA ALA A 139 15.09 -39.08 -32.12
C ALA A 139 15.82 -37.87 -32.71
N GLY A 140 16.40 -37.03 -31.86
CA GLY A 140 17.14 -35.83 -32.27
C GLY A 140 17.91 -35.22 -31.09
N SER A 141 18.78 -34.24 -31.39
CA SER A 141 19.50 -33.48 -30.37
C SER A 141 19.70 -32.02 -30.80
N LEU A 142 19.96 -31.14 -29.83
CA LEU A 142 20.25 -29.73 -30.03
C LEU A 142 21.32 -29.28 -29.03
N GLY A 143 22.44 -28.74 -29.50
CA GLY A 143 23.44 -28.12 -28.63
C GLY A 143 22.89 -26.85 -27.98
N LEU A 144 23.10 -26.72 -26.66
CA LEU A 144 22.53 -25.65 -25.83
C LEU A 144 23.56 -24.66 -25.31
N GLY A 145 24.82 -25.06 -25.16
CA GLY A 145 25.80 -24.29 -24.42
C GLY A 145 26.21 -25.02 -23.15
N ALA A 146 27.06 -24.37 -22.34
CA ALA A 146 27.81 -25.05 -21.30
C ALA A 146 26.97 -25.38 -20.06
N SER A 147 26.79 -26.67 -19.76
CA SER A 147 26.18 -27.17 -18.52
C SER A 147 24.68 -26.83 -18.33
N PRO A 148 23.79 -27.33 -19.22
CA PRO A 148 22.35 -27.30 -18.98
C PRO A 148 21.97 -28.11 -17.71
N GLN A 149 21.10 -27.54 -16.87
CA GLN A 149 20.81 -28.09 -15.53
C GLN A 149 19.42 -28.70 -15.41
N CYS A 150 18.40 -28.07 -15.99
CA CYS A 150 17.02 -28.53 -15.81
C CYS A 150 16.21 -28.30 -17.07
N VAL A 151 15.34 -29.25 -17.41
CA VAL A 151 14.39 -29.17 -18.50
C VAL A 151 12.96 -29.33 -18.01
N ALA A 152 12.07 -28.45 -18.45
CA ALA A 152 10.63 -28.58 -18.30
C ALA A 152 9.96 -28.54 -19.68
N VAL A 153 8.83 -29.24 -19.84
CA VAL A 153 8.12 -29.31 -21.13
C VAL A 153 6.68 -28.86 -20.96
N SER A 154 6.21 -27.99 -21.84
CA SER A 154 4.81 -27.57 -21.92
C SER A 154 4.39 -27.38 -23.38
N GLY A 155 3.36 -28.12 -23.80
CA GLY A 155 2.89 -28.11 -25.18
C GLY A 155 4.00 -28.48 -26.18
N ASN A 156 4.28 -27.58 -27.11
CA ASN A 156 5.27 -27.76 -28.18
C ASN A 156 6.66 -27.21 -27.83
N TYR A 157 6.91 -26.85 -26.57
CA TYR A 157 8.15 -26.20 -26.16
C TYR A 157 8.80 -26.91 -24.98
N ALA A 158 10.14 -27.02 -25.04
CA ALA A 158 10.99 -27.35 -23.92
C ALA A 158 11.68 -26.06 -23.42
N TYR A 159 11.75 -25.94 -22.10
CA TYR A 159 12.32 -24.81 -21.38
C TYR A 159 13.53 -25.32 -20.61
N VAL A 160 14.70 -24.83 -20.96
CA VAL A 160 15.96 -25.29 -20.36
C VAL A 160 16.66 -24.14 -19.69
N VAL A 161 17.04 -24.33 -18.42
CA VAL A 161 17.96 -23.42 -17.74
C VAL A 161 19.39 -23.93 -17.86
N ASP A 162 20.28 -23.02 -18.20
CA ASP A 162 21.68 -23.30 -18.49
C ASP A 162 22.57 -22.45 -17.58
N VAL A 163 23.37 -23.13 -16.77
CA VAL A 163 24.17 -22.48 -15.71
C VAL A 163 25.45 -21.86 -16.27
N GLY A 164 25.97 -22.34 -17.41
CA GLY A 164 27.19 -21.81 -17.99
C GLY A 164 26.95 -20.60 -18.88
N SER A 165 25.76 -20.48 -19.49
CA SER A 165 25.33 -19.26 -20.21
C SER A 165 24.36 -18.36 -19.45
N ASP A 166 23.98 -18.72 -18.23
CA ASP A 166 23.12 -17.94 -17.34
C ASP A 166 21.78 -17.51 -17.97
N ASP A 167 21.14 -18.39 -18.74
CA ASP A 167 19.93 -18.08 -19.49
C ASP A 167 18.86 -19.18 -19.43
N LEU A 168 17.63 -18.78 -19.75
CA LEU A 168 16.52 -19.67 -20.07
C LEU A 168 16.44 -19.80 -21.60
N LYS A 169 16.51 -21.03 -22.10
CA LYS A 169 16.33 -21.36 -23.52
C LYS A 169 14.94 -21.94 -23.76
N VAL A 170 14.24 -21.40 -24.75
CA VAL A 170 12.93 -21.88 -25.20
C VAL A 170 13.13 -22.59 -26.53
N ILE A 171 12.85 -23.89 -26.57
CA ILE A 171 13.17 -24.78 -27.67
C ILE A 171 11.88 -25.35 -28.24
N ASN A 172 11.67 -25.17 -29.53
CA ASN A 172 10.54 -25.77 -30.24
C ASN A 172 10.82 -27.26 -30.48
N ILE A 173 9.94 -28.09 -29.94
CA ILE A 173 9.97 -29.56 -29.98
C ILE A 173 8.81 -30.14 -30.80
N SER A 174 8.11 -29.33 -31.60
CA SER A 174 7.03 -29.78 -32.49
C SER A 174 7.50 -30.82 -33.53
N ASN A 175 8.79 -30.79 -33.89
CA ASN A 175 9.46 -31.86 -34.61
C ASN A 175 10.52 -32.51 -33.69
N PRO A 176 10.20 -33.64 -33.03
CA PRO A 176 11.12 -34.32 -32.11
C PRO A 176 12.45 -34.75 -32.75
N GLY A 177 12.49 -34.95 -34.07
CA GLY A 177 13.72 -35.31 -34.78
C GLY A 177 14.63 -34.12 -35.11
N MET A 178 14.13 -32.89 -34.96
CA MET A 178 14.87 -31.66 -35.25
C MET A 178 14.41 -30.54 -34.30
N PRO A 179 14.74 -30.65 -33.00
CA PRO A 179 14.49 -29.57 -32.04
C PRO A 179 15.23 -28.29 -32.46
N THR A 180 14.61 -27.13 -32.25
CA THR A 180 15.17 -25.82 -32.66
C THR A 180 15.06 -24.78 -31.57
N LEU A 181 16.14 -24.02 -31.33
CA LEU A 181 16.12 -22.89 -30.40
C LEU A 181 15.20 -21.78 -30.95
N THR A 182 14.16 -21.44 -30.21
CA THR A 182 13.16 -20.44 -30.59
C THR A 182 13.42 -19.08 -29.94
N GLY A 183 13.80 -19.08 -28.67
CA GLY A 183 14.11 -17.86 -27.91
C GLY A 183 15.07 -18.15 -26.76
N SER A 184 15.70 -17.09 -26.23
CA SER A 184 16.52 -17.15 -25.02
C SER A 184 16.36 -15.84 -24.23
N LEU A 185 16.45 -15.94 -22.89
CA LEU A 185 16.44 -14.81 -21.98
C LEU A 185 17.55 -14.98 -20.94
N GLY A 186 18.45 -14.00 -20.84
CA GLY A 186 19.45 -13.95 -19.77
C GLY A 186 18.79 -13.77 -18.41
N LEU A 187 19.17 -14.62 -17.45
CA LEU A 187 18.55 -14.71 -16.12
C LEU A 187 19.43 -14.18 -15.00
N GLY A 188 20.73 -13.99 -15.19
CA GLY A 188 21.61 -13.48 -14.13
C GLY A 188 22.81 -14.38 -13.93
N SER A 189 22.87 -15.10 -12.81
CA SER A 189 24.03 -15.93 -12.44
C SER A 189 23.59 -17.23 -11.80
N SER A 190 23.86 -18.36 -12.45
CA SER A 190 23.57 -19.71 -11.97
C SER A 190 22.07 -20.06 -11.81
N PRO A 191 21.26 -19.98 -12.88
CA PRO A 191 19.90 -20.54 -12.86
C PRO A 191 19.97 -22.07 -12.66
N ARG A 192 19.12 -22.60 -11.78
CA ARG A 192 19.25 -24.00 -11.30
C ARG A 192 18.10 -24.90 -11.71
N PHE A 193 16.87 -24.42 -11.61
CA PHE A 193 15.68 -25.24 -11.85
C PHE A 193 14.57 -24.42 -12.49
N VAL A 194 13.78 -25.05 -13.36
CA VAL A 194 12.63 -24.43 -14.02
C VAL A 194 11.38 -25.28 -13.89
N ALA A 195 10.26 -24.63 -13.57
CA ALA A 195 8.93 -25.20 -13.67
C ALA A 195 8.07 -24.35 -14.61
N VAL A 196 7.10 -24.96 -15.29
CA VAL A 196 6.24 -24.26 -16.26
C VAL A 196 4.78 -24.50 -15.93
N SER A 197 3.99 -23.43 -15.92
CA SER A 197 2.54 -23.49 -15.74
C SER A 197 1.86 -22.44 -16.63
N GLY A 198 0.99 -22.91 -17.53
CA GLY A 198 0.39 -22.05 -18.54
C GLY A 198 1.44 -21.38 -19.42
N ASN A 199 1.38 -20.05 -19.51
CA ASN A 199 2.32 -19.23 -20.29
C ASN A 199 3.53 -18.75 -19.48
N PHE A 200 3.71 -19.22 -18.24
CA PHE A 200 4.78 -18.72 -17.37
C PHE A 200 5.79 -19.83 -17.06
N ALA A 201 7.07 -19.47 -17.16
CA ALA A 201 8.17 -20.25 -16.63
C ALA A 201 8.65 -19.63 -15.30
N TYR A 202 8.86 -20.48 -14.31
CA TYR A 202 9.26 -20.11 -12.96
C TYR A 202 10.66 -20.67 -12.75
N VAL A 203 11.65 -19.79 -12.64
CA VAL A 203 13.05 -20.17 -12.55
C VAL A 203 13.60 -19.74 -11.21
N VAL A 204 14.21 -20.69 -10.50
CA VAL A 204 14.98 -20.41 -9.30
C VAL A 204 16.45 -20.26 -9.66
N ASP A 205 17.06 -19.20 -9.15
CA ASP A 205 18.42 -18.80 -9.49
C ASP A 205 19.26 -18.73 -8.21
N VAL A 206 20.32 -19.55 -8.18
CA VAL A 206 21.16 -19.76 -7.00
C VAL A 206 22.03 -18.55 -6.75
N GLY A 207 22.67 -18.01 -7.79
CA GLY A 207 23.65 -16.94 -7.63
C GLY A 207 23.01 -15.60 -7.26
N SER A 208 21.80 -15.33 -7.76
CA SER A 208 21.03 -14.13 -7.35
C SER A 208 20.04 -14.38 -6.21
N SER A 209 19.85 -15.63 -5.78
CA SER A 209 18.99 -16.02 -4.65
C SER A 209 17.56 -15.48 -4.80
N ASP A 210 16.95 -15.70 -5.96
CA ASP A 210 15.60 -15.24 -6.27
C ASP A 210 14.76 -16.28 -7.03
N LEU A 211 13.44 -16.07 -7.02
CA LEU A 211 12.51 -16.69 -7.96
C LEU A 211 12.19 -15.67 -9.07
N LYS A 212 12.46 -16.05 -10.31
CA LYS A 212 12.09 -15.28 -11.51
C LYS A 212 10.85 -15.88 -12.15
N VAL A 213 9.89 -15.03 -12.50
CA VAL A 213 8.70 -15.38 -13.27
C VAL A 213 8.86 -14.81 -14.68
N ILE A 214 8.92 -15.67 -15.68
CA ILE A 214 9.16 -15.34 -17.08
C ILE A 214 7.85 -15.54 -17.83
N ASP A 215 7.39 -14.50 -18.52
CA ASP A 215 6.29 -14.61 -19.49
C ASP A 215 6.83 -15.20 -20.79
N THR A 216 6.22 -16.31 -21.20
CA THR A 216 6.56 -17.09 -22.39
C THR A 216 5.40 -17.15 -23.39
N SER A 217 4.45 -16.21 -23.27
CA SER A 217 3.32 -16.06 -24.21
C SER A 217 3.78 -15.86 -25.66
N ASP A 218 4.94 -15.21 -25.86
CA ASP A 218 5.71 -15.28 -27.11
C ASP A 218 6.98 -16.12 -26.89
N PRO A 219 7.00 -17.40 -27.33
CA PRO A 219 8.16 -18.28 -27.17
C PRO A 219 9.44 -17.80 -27.86
N ALA A 220 9.34 -16.90 -28.85
CA ALA A 220 10.49 -16.31 -29.52
C ALA A 220 11.08 -15.11 -28.76
N MET A 221 10.28 -14.49 -27.88
CA MET A 221 10.68 -13.35 -27.06
C MET A 221 10.23 -13.55 -25.60
N PRO A 222 10.81 -14.51 -24.86
CA PRO A 222 10.57 -14.62 -23.43
C PRO A 222 10.99 -13.34 -22.70
N ILE A 223 10.16 -12.85 -21.78
CA ILE A 223 10.42 -11.63 -21.00
C ILE A 223 10.29 -11.88 -19.50
N LEU A 224 11.13 -11.23 -18.70
CA LEU A 224 10.99 -11.26 -17.24
C LEU A 224 9.72 -10.50 -16.84
N ALA A 225 8.71 -11.22 -16.34
CA ALA A 225 7.47 -10.62 -15.84
C ALA A 225 7.71 -10.01 -14.45
N GLY A 226 8.35 -10.75 -13.55
CA GLY A 226 8.65 -10.32 -12.19
C GLY A 226 9.73 -11.17 -11.54
N SER A 227 10.27 -10.71 -10.41
CA SER A 227 11.21 -11.47 -9.56
C SER A 227 10.92 -11.21 -8.08
N LEU A 228 11.16 -12.22 -7.24
CA LEU A 228 11.10 -12.14 -5.78
C LEU A 228 12.42 -12.64 -5.20
N GLY A 229 13.14 -11.78 -4.49
CA GLY A 229 14.34 -12.17 -3.73
C GLY A 229 14.01 -13.09 -2.56
N LEU A 230 14.73 -14.21 -2.45
CA LEU A 230 14.52 -15.25 -1.44
C LEU A 230 15.53 -15.19 -0.29
N VAL A 231 16.52 -14.28 -0.35
CA VAL A 231 17.59 -14.06 0.66
C VAL A 231 18.65 -15.16 0.70
N THR A 232 18.24 -16.42 0.55
CA THR A 232 19.12 -17.58 0.53
C THR A 232 19.00 -18.35 -0.78
N PRO A 233 19.98 -19.20 -1.13
CA PRO A 233 19.98 -19.87 -2.43
C PRO A 233 18.86 -20.93 -2.57
N PRO A 234 17.98 -20.81 -3.58
CA PRO A 234 16.96 -21.81 -3.87
C PRO A 234 17.50 -23.01 -4.66
N ARG A 235 16.86 -24.19 -4.56
CA ARG A 235 17.30 -25.40 -5.28
C ARG A 235 16.30 -25.95 -6.29
N SER A 236 15.02 -26.00 -5.94
CA SER A 236 13.97 -26.56 -6.80
C SER A 236 12.66 -25.78 -6.61
N VAL A 237 11.84 -25.76 -7.66
CA VAL A 237 10.53 -25.10 -7.68
C VAL A 237 9.48 -26.00 -8.30
N ALA A 238 8.31 -26.06 -7.68
CA ALA A 238 7.09 -26.65 -8.23
C ALA A 238 5.98 -25.60 -8.28
N VAL A 239 5.03 -25.74 -9.20
CA VAL A 239 3.96 -24.76 -9.39
C VAL A 239 2.62 -25.48 -9.43
N SER A 240 1.65 -24.97 -8.66
CA SER A 240 0.26 -25.45 -8.68
C SER A 240 -0.69 -24.28 -8.52
N GLY A 241 -1.59 -24.11 -9.50
CA GLY A 241 -2.48 -22.95 -9.56
C GLY A 241 -1.70 -21.63 -9.58
N ASN A 242 -2.00 -20.75 -8.62
CA ASN A 242 -1.38 -19.42 -8.46
C ASN A 242 -0.23 -19.42 -7.43
N TYR A 243 0.34 -20.58 -7.13
CA TYR A 243 1.41 -20.71 -6.13
C TYR A 243 2.64 -21.39 -6.71
N ALA A 244 3.80 -20.82 -6.41
CA ALA A 244 5.09 -21.45 -6.58
C ALA A 244 5.62 -21.91 -5.21
N TYR A 245 6.13 -23.14 -5.17
CA TYR A 245 6.64 -23.82 -3.99
C TYR A 245 8.13 -24.05 -4.21
N VAL A 246 8.95 -23.29 -3.50
CA VAL A 246 10.40 -23.29 -3.66
C VAL A 246 11.04 -23.94 -2.46
N VAL A 247 11.84 -24.99 -2.68
CA VAL A 247 12.73 -25.49 -1.63
C VAL A 247 14.03 -24.70 -1.66
N ASP A 248 14.41 -24.20 -0.50
CA ASP A 248 15.55 -23.33 -0.32
C ASP A 248 16.54 -23.99 0.62
N PHE A 249 17.64 -24.48 0.05
CA PHE A 249 18.64 -25.24 0.79
C PHE A 249 19.51 -24.36 1.69
N GLY A 250 19.55 -23.04 1.45
CA GLY A 250 20.30 -22.13 2.31
C GLY A 250 19.54 -21.73 3.57
N SER A 251 18.22 -21.87 3.58
CA SER A 251 17.34 -21.58 4.73
C SER A 251 16.64 -22.80 5.29
N ASP A 252 16.79 -23.98 4.68
CA ASP A 252 16.16 -25.23 5.12
C ASP A 252 14.62 -25.15 5.11
N GLU A 253 14.06 -24.37 4.19
CA GLU A 253 12.64 -24.01 4.14
C GLU A 253 11.96 -24.40 2.81
N LEU A 254 10.69 -24.76 2.90
CA LEU A 254 9.74 -24.65 1.79
C LEU A 254 9.15 -23.25 1.82
N LYS A 255 9.46 -22.43 0.80
CA LYS A 255 8.90 -21.10 0.60
C LYS A 255 7.70 -21.18 -0.34
N VAL A 256 6.56 -20.66 0.12
CA VAL A 256 5.32 -20.57 -0.66
C VAL A 256 5.15 -19.15 -1.16
N ILE A 257 5.07 -19.00 -2.46
CA ILE A 257 5.07 -17.71 -3.15
C ILE A 257 3.76 -17.58 -3.93
N ASP A 258 3.02 -16.51 -3.66
CA ASP A 258 1.81 -16.17 -4.42
C ASP A 258 2.21 -15.50 -5.74
N THR A 259 1.81 -16.14 -6.84
CA THR A 259 2.10 -15.73 -8.21
C THR A 259 0.83 -15.33 -8.96
N SER A 260 -0.27 -15.05 -8.24
CA SER A 260 -1.53 -14.55 -8.82
C SER A 260 -1.35 -13.26 -9.63
N ASN A 261 -0.34 -12.46 -9.29
CA ASN A 261 0.20 -11.41 -10.15
C ASN A 261 1.63 -11.79 -10.58
N PRO A 262 1.83 -12.34 -11.80
CA PRO A 262 3.15 -12.73 -12.30
C PRO A 262 4.17 -11.59 -12.34
N GLY A 263 3.71 -10.34 -12.45
CA GLY A 263 4.58 -9.16 -12.45
C GLY A 263 5.06 -8.72 -11.06
N MET A 264 4.45 -9.25 -10.00
CA MET A 264 4.79 -8.92 -8.62
C MET A 264 4.54 -10.15 -7.72
N PRO A 265 5.37 -11.19 -7.84
CA PRO A 265 5.32 -12.35 -6.94
C PRO A 265 5.59 -11.89 -5.50
N ILE A 266 4.84 -12.44 -4.54
CA ILE A 266 4.97 -12.09 -3.11
C ILE A 266 5.11 -13.34 -2.24
N MET A 267 5.90 -13.22 -1.16
CA MET A 267 6.02 -14.30 -0.17
C MET A 267 4.68 -14.49 0.56
N ALA A 268 4.13 -15.70 0.48
CA ALA A 268 2.86 -16.05 1.12
C ALA A 268 3.07 -16.77 2.46
N GLY A 269 4.14 -17.56 2.58
CA GLY A 269 4.56 -18.22 3.81
C GLY A 269 5.82 -19.04 3.64
N SER A 270 6.35 -19.58 4.72
CA SER A 270 7.42 -20.58 4.69
C SER A 270 7.22 -21.65 5.77
N LEU A 271 7.83 -22.82 5.56
CA LEU A 271 7.83 -23.93 6.49
C LEU A 271 9.23 -24.53 6.57
N GLY A 272 9.76 -24.68 7.78
CA GLY A 272 11.03 -25.38 8.00
C GLY A 272 10.91 -26.87 7.68
N LEU A 273 11.82 -27.38 6.84
CA LEU A 273 11.81 -28.75 6.35
C LEU A 273 12.83 -29.65 7.05
N GLY A 274 13.98 -29.13 7.44
CA GLY A 274 15.16 -29.95 7.72
C GLY A 274 16.33 -29.49 6.85
N SER A 275 17.52 -29.99 7.14
CA SER A 275 18.73 -29.49 6.49
C SER A 275 18.95 -30.12 5.11
N ASP A 276 19.24 -29.27 4.12
CA ASP A 276 19.47 -29.65 2.70
C ASP A 276 18.26 -30.32 1.98
N PRO A 277 17.11 -29.63 1.85
CA PRO A 277 16.02 -30.05 0.97
C PRO A 277 16.42 -29.93 -0.52
N THR A 278 16.15 -30.98 -1.31
CA THR A 278 16.74 -31.11 -2.65
C THR A 278 15.76 -30.92 -3.81
N SER A 279 14.57 -31.50 -3.71
CA SER A 279 13.58 -31.53 -4.78
C SER A 279 12.17 -31.44 -4.21
N VAL A 280 11.29 -30.71 -4.89
CA VAL A 280 9.87 -30.58 -4.54
C VAL A 280 8.99 -30.87 -5.75
N VAL A 281 7.91 -31.59 -5.52
CA VAL A 281 6.80 -31.75 -6.48
C VAL A 281 5.48 -31.56 -5.75
N VAL A 282 4.47 -31.03 -6.45
CA VAL A 282 3.14 -30.80 -5.90
C VAL A 282 2.12 -31.67 -6.62
N SER A 283 1.27 -32.36 -5.85
CA SER A 283 0.14 -33.13 -6.38
C SER A 283 -1.05 -32.97 -5.45
N GLY A 284 -2.15 -32.43 -5.98
CA GLY A 284 -3.33 -32.06 -5.19
C GLY A 284 -2.99 -31.03 -4.11
N ASN A 285 -3.34 -31.34 -2.86
CA ASN A 285 -3.13 -30.46 -1.71
C ASN A 285 -1.81 -30.72 -0.98
N TYR A 286 -0.92 -31.52 -1.56
CA TYR A 286 0.32 -31.93 -0.91
C TYR A 286 1.55 -31.57 -1.75
N ALA A 287 2.59 -31.10 -1.07
CA ALA A 287 3.95 -31.05 -1.58
C ALA A 287 4.74 -32.24 -1.06
N TYR A 288 5.55 -32.83 -1.93
CA TYR A 288 6.44 -33.95 -1.65
C TYR A 288 7.86 -33.44 -1.79
N VAL A 289 8.60 -33.44 -0.68
CA VAL A 289 9.95 -32.91 -0.62
C VAL A 289 10.90 -34.00 -0.19
N VAL A 290 12.00 -34.16 -0.90
CA VAL A 290 13.10 -35.01 -0.46
C VAL A 290 14.22 -34.18 0.13
N ASP A 291 14.87 -34.73 1.16
CA ASP A 291 15.83 -34.05 2.01
C ASP A 291 17.01 -34.99 2.28
N VAL A 292 18.24 -34.49 2.02
CA VAL A 292 19.46 -35.29 2.06
C VAL A 292 19.89 -35.59 3.48
N ASP A 293 19.98 -34.59 4.36
CA ASP A 293 20.48 -34.83 5.70
C ASP A 293 19.47 -35.61 6.56
N LEU A 294 18.17 -35.43 6.31
CA LEU A 294 17.14 -36.25 6.93
C LEU A 294 17.02 -37.65 6.33
N ALA A 295 17.65 -37.89 5.17
CA ALA A 295 17.55 -39.14 4.44
C ALA A 295 16.09 -39.56 4.18
N ALA A 296 15.21 -38.59 3.89
CA ALA A 296 13.76 -38.76 4.00
C ALA A 296 12.95 -38.10 2.87
N LEU A 297 11.80 -38.71 2.57
CA LEU A 297 10.67 -38.08 1.88
C LEU A 297 9.75 -37.45 2.93
N ARG A 298 9.42 -36.18 2.74
CA ARG A 298 8.47 -35.42 3.54
C ARG A 298 7.21 -35.13 2.72
N VAL A 299 6.06 -35.36 3.32
CA VAL A 299 4.75 -35.02 2.76
C VAL A 299 4.22 -33.82 3.53
N ILE A 300 3.97 -32.72 2.82
CA ILE A 300 3.61 -31.43 3.39
C ILE A 300 2.20 -31.11 2.93
N GLU A 301 1.32 -30.83 3.88
CA GLU A 301 -0.03 -30.34 3.61
C GLU A 301 0.05 -28.84 3.30
N LEU A 302 -0.48 -28.43 2.13
CA LEU A 302 -0.34 -27.07 1.62
C LEU A 302 -1.51 -26.16 1.99
N PHE A 303 -2.69 -26.74 2.17
CA PHE A 303 -3.93 -26.01 2.40
C PHE A 303 -4.78 -26.73 3.44
N CYS A 304 -5.47 -25.96 4.29
CA CYS A 304 -6.46 -26.53 5.19
C CYS A 304 -7.55 -27.23 4.39
N ASN A 305 -7.62 -28.55 4.51
CA ASN A 305 -8.74 -29.33 4.03
C ASN A 305 -9.95 -29.03 4.93
N ASN A 306 -10.68 -27.93 4.67
CA ASN A 306 -11.99 -27.70 5.30
C ASN A 306 -13.08 -28.68 4.80
N GLU A 307 -12.70 -29.65 3.97
CA GLU A 307 -13.48 -30.86 3.77
C GLU A 307 -12.93 -31.95 4.69
N ALA A 308 -13.63 -32.18 5.80
CA ALA A 308 -13.46 -33.38 6.60
C ALA A 308 -13.41 -34.60 5.66
N GLN A 309 -12.25 -35.25 5.58
CA GLN A 309 -12.18 -36.59 5.00
C GLN A 309 -13.18 -37.46 5.78
N PRO A 310 -14.18 -38.07 5.13
CA PRO A 310 -15.13 -38.90 5.86
C PRO A 310 -14.34 -40.01 6.55
N MET A 311 -14.52 -40.14 7.87
CA MET A 311 -13.94 -41.21 8.67
C MET A 311 -14.04 -42.54 7.93
N SER A 312 -12.90 -43.17 7.66
CA SER A 312 -12.87 -44.51 7.10
C SER A 312 -13.42 -45.49 8.14
N TYR A 313 -14.61 -46.01 7.87
CA TYR A 313 -15.20 -47.10 8.63
C TYR A 313 -14.41 -48.39 8.33
N ASN A 314 -13.77 -48.98 9.33
CA ASN A 314 -13.22 -50.33 9.25
C ASN A 314 -14.32 -51.34 9.63
N PRO A 315 -14.94 -52.05 8.66
CA PRO A 315 -16.03 -53.00 8.94
C PRO A 315 -15.58 -54.25 9.72
N VAL A 316 -14.27 -54.42 10.01
CA VAL A 316 -13.72 -55.63 10.63
C VAL A 316 -13.62 -55.51 12.16
N SER A 317 -13.43 -54.31 12.73
CA SER A 317 -13.23 -54.13 14.18
C SER A 317 -14.38 -53.43 14.92
N GLY A 318 -15.28 -52.72 14.23
CA GLY A 318 -16.46 -52.10 14.85
C GLY A 318 -16.17 -50.97 15.85
N GLU A 319 -14.94 -50.48 15.95
CA GLU A 319 -14.55 -49.39 16.83
C GLU A 319 -14.23 -48.11 16.04
N PHE A 320 -14.73 -46.97 16.53
CA PHE A 320 -14.23 -45.66 16.18
C PHE A 320 -12.93 -45.45 16.98
N SER A 321 -11.79 -45.27 16.32
CA SER A 321 -10.58 -44.82 17.01
C SER A 321 -10.75 -43.35 17.36
N THR A 322 -11.10 -43.06 18.61
CA THR A 322 -10.95 -41.71 19.17
C THR A 322 -9.45 -41.44 19.26
N ALA A 323 -8.91 -40.64 18.34
CA ALA A 323 -7.77 -39.83 18.72
C ALA A 323 -8.30 -38.92 19.84
N ASP A 324 -7.76 -39.07 21.04
CA ASP A 324 -7.86 -38.03 22.06
C ASP A 324 -7.12 -36.81 21.48
N GLU A 325 -7.84 -36.01 20.70
CA GLU A 325 -7.50 -34.61 20.52
C GLU A 325 -7.71 -33.96 21.88
N ALA A 326 -6.60 -33.74 22.58
CA ALA A 326 -6.54 -32.81 23.71
C ALA A 326 -6.63 -31.38 23.18
N ASP A 327 -7.64 -31.11 22.35
CA ASP A 327 -8.14 -29.76 22.21
C ASP A 327 -8.45 -29.31 23.64
N PRO A 328 -7.98 -28.13 24.09
CA PRO A 328 -8.42 -27.60 25.35
C PRO A 328 -9.93 -27.42 25.22
N GLN A 329 -10.68 -28.40 25.73
CA GLN A 329 -12.10 -28.25 25.97
C GLN A 329 -12.26 -26.91 26.67
N VAL A 330 -13.34 -26.19 26.39
CA VAL A 330 -13.69 -24.93 27.05
C VAL A 330 -13.95 -25.24 28.54
N GLY A 331 -12.89 -25.51 29.28
CA GLY A 331 -12.88 -25.97 30.66
C GLY A 331 -12.82 -24.74 31.54
N ASP A 332 -13.75 -24.68 32.50
CA ASP A 332 -13.81 -23.73 33.62
C ASP A 332 -13.31 -22.31 33.36
N ILE A 333 -13.61 -21.73 32.19
CA ILE A 333 -13.44 -20.30 31.96
C ILE A 333 -14.65 -19.54 32.52
N THR A 334 -14.40 -18.34 33.03
CA THR A 334 -15.43 -17.50 33.63
C THR A 334 -16.54 -17.22 32.60
N THR A 335 -17.79 -17.54 32.94
CA THR A 335 -18.95 -17.32 32.05
C THR A 335 -19.03 -15.86 31.59
N GLY A 336 -19.29 -15.68 30.30
CA GLY A 336 -19.40 -14.35 29.69
C GLY A 336 -18.06 -13.77 29.24
N TYR A 337 -16.93 -14.47 29.38
CA TYR A 337 -15.66 -14.04 28.76
C TYR A 337 -15.34 -14.84 27.51
N VAL A 338 -14.85 -14.16 26.48
CA VAL A 338 -14.23 -14.82 25.33
C VAL A 338 -12.88 -15.37 25.78
N PRO A 339 -12.64 -16.69 25.70
CA PRO A 339 -11.37 -17.27 26.10
C PRO A 339 -10.21 -16.77 25.24
N ARG A 340 -9.03 -16.67 25.84
CA ARG A 340 -7.78 -16.30 25.16
C ARG A 340 -6.75 -17.40 25.37
N TRP A 341 -6.06 -17.82 24.32
CA TRP A 341 -4.91 -18.72 24.43
C TRP A 341 -3.74 -18.00 25.11
N SER A 342 -3.17 -18.60 26.15
CA SER A 342 -2.00 -18.06 26.86
C SER A 342 -0.66 -18.41 26.20
N GLY A 343 -0.66 -19.37 25.25
CA GLY A 343 0.53 -20.02 24.74
C GLY A 343 0.65 -21.47 25.21
N THR A 344 0.01 -21.84 26.33
CA THR A 344 0.04 -23.20 26.91
C THR A 344 -1.32 -23.71 27.39
N GLU A 345 -2.29 -22.82 27.68
CA GLU A 345 -3.64 -23.17 28.12
C GLU A 345 -4.67 -22.09 27.70
N LEU A 346 -5.96 -22.43 27.73
CA LEU A 346 -7.02 -21.42 27.63
C LEU A 346 -7.11 -20.66 28.96
N VAL A 347 -7.02 -19.33 28.89
CA VAL A 347 -7.22 -18.44 30.04
C VAL A 347 -8.40 -17.50 29.80
N THR A 348 -8.92 -16.91 30.86
CA THR A 348 -9.97 -15.87 30.74
C THR A 348 -9.42 -14.68 29.94
N GLY A 349 -10.06 -14.36 28.81
CA GLY A 349 -9.68 -13.21 27.99
C GLY A 349 -10.11 -11.89 28.60
N SER A 350 -9.70 -10.78 27.97
CA SER A 350 -10.10 -9.43 28.38
C SER A 350 -11.43 -8.97 27.78
N VAL A 351 -11.99 -9.76 26.85
CA VAL A 351 -13.25 -9.50 26.17
C VAL A 351 -14.37 -10.20 26.93
N PHE A 352 -15.29 -9.42 27.48
CA PHE A 352 -16.52 -9.87 28.11
C PHE A 352 -17.69 -9.67 27.14
N ASP A 353 -18.52 -10.69 26.96
CA ASP A 353 -19.73 -10.68 26.16
C ASP A 353 -20.92 -11.20 27.00
N ASN A 354 -21.85 -10.30 27.31
CA ASN A 354 -23.15 -10.61 27.88
C ASN A 354 -24.31 -10.14 26.99
N GLY A 355 -24.07 -10.01 25.68
CA GLY A 355 -24.91 -9.27 24.73
C GLY A 355 -24.44 -7.82 24.51
N ASN A 356 -23.62 -7.30 25.43
CA ASN A 356 -22.76 -6.14 25.24
C ASN A 356 -21.30 -6.59 25.32
N VAL A 357 -20.42 -6.02 24.49
CA VAL A 357 -18.99 -6.37 24.46
C VAL A 357 -18.17 -5.36 25.29
N GLY A 358 -17.62 -5.83 26.40
CA GLY A 358 -16.66 -5.10 27.23
C GLY A 358 -15.22 -5.55 26.98
N ILE A 359 -14.28 -4.63 26.77
CA ILE A 359 -12.84 -4.94 26.78
C ILE A 359 -12.23 -4.26 28.01
N GLY A 360 -11.73 -5.07 28.96
CA GLY A 360 -11.21 -4.56 30.25
C GLY A 360 -12.29 -4.12 31.26
N THR A 361 -13.56 -4.45 31.01
CA THR A 361 -14.67 -4.30 31.97
C THR A 361 -15.58 -5.52 31.96
N SER A 362 -16.03 -5.96 33.15
CA SER A 362 -16.97 -7.06 33.34
C SER A 362 -18.44 -6.63 33.36
N ALA A 363 -18.70 -5.32 33.31
CA ALA A 363 -20.05 -4.76 33.37
C ALA A 363 -20.26 -3.71 32.27
N PRO A 364 -20.20 -4.09 30.97
CA PRO A 364 -20.39 -3.15 29.89
C PRO A 364 -21.82 -2.58 29.88
N THR A 365 -21.96 -1.26 30.02
CA THR A 365 -23.26 -0.55 30.00
C THR A 365 -23.73 -0.19 28.58
N ARG A 366 -22.87 -0.41 27.58
CA ARG A 366 -23.11 -0.14 26.14
C ARG A 366 -22.72 -1.34 25.30
N ARG A 367 -23.25 -1.44 24.07
CA ARG A 367 -22.96 -2.55 23.14
C ARG A 367 -21.47 -2.81 22.90
N PHE A 368 -20.65 -1.77 22.95
CA PHE A 368 -19.20 -1.87 22.92
C PHE A 368 -18.61 -0.85 23.90
N GLN A 369 -17.84 -1.32 24.88
CA GLN A 369 -17.18 -0.49 25.88
C GLN A 369 -15.76 -0.97 26.09
N VAL A 370 -14.79 -0.06 26.06
CA VAL A 370 -13.38 -0.37 26.36
C VAL A 370 -12.99 0.44 27.58
N HIS A 371 -12.48 -0.22 28.62
CA HIS A 371 -12.10 0.39 29.89
C HIS A 371 -10.65 0.03 30.21
N ASP A 372 -9.82 1.04 30.52
CA ASP A 372 -8.45 0.83 31.00
C ASP A 372 -8.44 0.98 32.53
N SER A 373 -8.30 -0.14 33.25
CA SER A 373 -8.37 -0.18 34.71
C SER A 373 -7.02 -0.06 35.41
N ASN A 374 -5.96 0.39 34.74
CA ASN A 374 -4.63 0.50 35.35
C ASN A 374 -4.48 1.76 36.22
N GLY A 375 -4.64 1.58 37.53
CA GLY A 375 -4.58 2.61 38.57
C GLY A 375 -3.46 3.65 38.41
N GLY A 376 -3.80 4.79 37.82
CA GLY A 376 -3.08 6.06 37.94
C GLY A 376 -2.38 6.59 36.70
N THR A 377 -2.29 5.85 35.58
CA THR A 377 -1.66 6.37 34.34
C THR A 377 -2.67 6.39 33.20
N ILE A 378 -3.04 7.59 32.73
CA ILE A 378 -4.01 7.78 31.64
C ILE A 378 -3.41 7.27 30.32
N ARG A 379 -3.93 6.16 29.78
CA ARG A 379 -3.67 5.72 28.39
C ARG A 379 -4.97 5.76 27.59
N PRO A 380 -4.90 5.98 26.26
CA PRO A 380 -6.09 5.87 25.42
C PRO A 380 -6.54 4.41 25.39
N ALA A 381 -7.77 4.14 25.85
CA ALA A 381 -8.38 2.81 25.83
C ALA A 381 -8.53 2.24 24.41
N VAL A 382 -8.67 3.12 23.40
CA VAL A 382 -8.73 2.75 21.98
C VAL A 382 -7.72 3.59 21.20
N LYS A 383 -6.84 2.93 20.44
CA LYS A 383 -5.88 3.58 19.54
C LYS A 383 -6.06 3.07 18.12
N ILE A 384 -6.55 3.93 17.22
CA ILE A 384 -6.63 3.65 15.79
C ILE A 384 -5.36 4.20 15.14
N LYS A 385 -4.48 3.30 14.65
CA LYS A 385 -3.31 3.69 13.85
C LYS A 385 -3.62 3.44 12.38
N VAL A 386 -3.35 4.43 11.54
CA VAL A 386 -3.50 4.34 10.09
C VAL A 386 -2.12 4.52 9.47
N ASN A 387 -1.69 3.54 8.66
CA ASN A 387 -0.49 3.71 7.85
C ASN A 387 -0.84 4.61 6.68
N ASN A 388 -0.36 5.85 6.70
CA ASN A 388 -0.48 6.74 5.56
C ASN A 388 0.46 6.23 4.45
N CYS A 389 -0.02 6.10 3.22
CA CYS A 389 0.85 5.83 2.07
C CYS A 389 1.85 7.00 2.01
N GLY A 390 3.15 6.74 2.09
CA GLY A 390 4.20 7.74 2.35
C GLY A 390 4.47 8.79 1.25
N SER A 391 3.44 9.34 0.60
CA SER A 391 3.47 10.41 -0.41
C SER A 391 2.06 11.06 -0.51
N PRO A 392 1.79 12.19 -1.22
CA PRO A 392 0.45 12.78 -1.23
C PRO A 392 -0.48 11.84 -1.98
N CYS A 393 -1.24 11.08 -1.23
CA CYS A 393 -2.03 9.99 -1.75
C CYS A 393 -3.24 10.56 -2.50
N GLY A 394 -3.31 10.30 -3.80
CA GLY A 394 -4.49 10.51 -4.65
C GLY A 394 -5.63 9.55 -4.31
N GLN A 395 -5.87 9.31 -3.02
CA GLN A 395 -7.03 8.56 -2.55
C GLN A 395 -8.28 9.38 -2.93
N PRO A 396 -9.29 8.76 -3.59
CA PRO A 396 -10.59 9.39 -3.70
C PRO A 396 -11.11 9.72 -2.29
N GLU A 397 -11.89 10.79 -2.12
CA GLU A 397 -12.44 11.26 -0.82
C GLU A 397 -13.25 10.19 -0.03
N THR A 398 -13.38 8.97 -0.57
CA THR A 398 -14.17 7.85 -0.07
C THR A 398 -13.42 6.91 0.88
N THR A 399 -12.08 6.96 0.98
CA THR A 399 -11.33 6.08 1.89
C THR A 399 -11.21 6.70 3.28
N GLN A 400 -12.22 6.46 4.12
CA GLN A 400 -12.26 6.92 5.51
C GLN A 400 -11.79 5.81 6.46
N ALA A 401 -10.74 6.07 7.24
CA ALA A 401 -10.20 5.10 8.18
C ALA A 401 -11.06 4.93 9.46
N PHE A 402 -11.94 5.89 9.73
CA PHE A 402 -12.90 5.85 10.83
C PHE A 402 -14.11 6.69 10.44
N THR A 403 -15.28 6.05 10.35
CA THR A 403 -16.53 6.71 9.97
C THR A 403 -17.55 6.56 11.10
N LEU A 404 -18.10 7.68 11.55
CA LEU A 404 -19.26 7.70 12.42
C LEU A 404 -20.49 8.05 11.58
N GLN A 405 -21.43 7.13 11.48
CA GLN A 405 -22.62 7.30 10.66
C GLN A 405 -23.89 7.29 11.51
N ASN A 406 -24.71 8.33 11.39
CA ASN A 406 -26.08 8.27 11.87
C ASN A 406 -26.92 7.45 10.89
N GLN A 407 -27.43 6.28 11.31
CA GLN A 407 -28.31 5.47 10.48
C GLN A 407 -29.71 6.08 10.31
N ASN A 408 -30.10 7.01 11.18
CA ASN A 408 -31.34 7.78 11.03
C ASN A 408 -31.11 8.95 10.05
N GLY A 409 -31.61 8.78 8.82
CA GLY A 409 -31.44 9.75 7.72
C GLY A 409 -32.34 10.98 7.75
N THR A 410 -33.01 11.28 8.86
CA THR A 410 -33.84 12.49 8.99
C THR A 410 -32.94 13.74 9.05
N ALA A 411 -33.28 14.80 8.31
CA ALA A 411 -32.52 16.05 8.33
C ALA A 411 -32.52 16.68 9.74
N GLY A 412 -31.39 17.28 10.13
CA GLY A 412 -31.20 17.82 11.48
C GLY A 412 -30.65 16.82 12.50
N ASN A 413 -30.51 15.54 12.15
CA ASN A 413 -29.83 14.57 12.97
C ASN A 413 -28.31 14.80 13.01
N VAL A 414 -27.71 14.43 14.12
CA VAL A 414 -26.29 14.65 14.43
C VAL A 414 -25.55 13.35 14.70
N VAL A 415 -24.26 13.33 14.43
CA VAL A 415 -23.33 12.25 14.81
C VAL A 415 -21.96 12.82 15.13
N GLY A 416 -21.26 12.25 16.11
CA GLY A 416 -19.87 12.60 16.36
C GLY A 416 -19.37 12.14 17.71
N ILE A 417 -18.35 12.83 18.21
CA ILE A 417 -17.49 12.40 19.32
C ILE A 417 -17.73 13.27 20.55
N GLY A 418 -18.36 12.69 21.56
CA GLY A 418 -18.54 13.32 22.87
C GLY A 418 -17.29 13.19 23.74
N PHE A 419 -16.96 14.26 24.47
CA PHE A 419 -15.90 14.32 25.46
C PHE A 419 -16.56 14.56 26.83
N ALA A 420 -16.56 13.56 27.69
CA ALA A 420 -17.16 13.61 29.02
C ALA A 420 -16.09 13.55 30.12
N ASP A 421 -16.38 14.17 31.26
CA ASP A 421 -15.64 13.95 32.51
C ASP A 421 -16.26 12.76 33.27
N SER A 422 -15.57 12.27 34.29
CA SER A 422 -15.86 11.12 35.16
C SER A 422 -17.12 11.23 36.04
N ASP A 423 -18.08 12.08 35.66
CA ASP A 423 -19.34 12.25 36.39
C ASP A 423 -20.32 11.10 36.11
N ALA A 424 -21.16 10.78 37.10
CA ALA A 424 -22.06 9.62 37.11
C ALA A 424 -23.05 9.53 35.92
N ASP A 425 -23.29 10.64 35.21
CA ASP A 425 -24.27 10.71 34.11
C ASP A 425 -23.68 10.48 32.71
N GLU A 426 -22.34 10.32 32.56
CA GLU A 426 -21.62 10.14 31.28
C GLU A 426 -21.95 11.20 30.20
N THR A 427 -22.59 12.32 30.56
CA THR A 427 -22.98 13.33 29.58
C THR A 427 -21.75 14.09 29.09
N PRO A 428 -21.59 14.32 27.77
CA PRO A 428 -20.43 15.02 27.25
C PRO A 428 -20.40 16.49 27.72
N SER A 429 -19.25 16.90 28.23
CA SER A 429 -18.88 18.29 28.52
C SER A 429 -18.60 19.08 27.23
N ALA A 430 -18.18 18.40 26.16
CA ALA A 430 -18.05 18.95 24.82
C ALA A 430 -18.34 17.89 23.75
N TRP A 431 -18.73 18.31 22.55
CA TRP A 431 -18.89 17.41 21.41
C TRP A 431 -18.49 18.11 20.10
N LEU A 432 -17.69 17.41 19.29
CA LEU A 432 -17.47 17.65 17.87
C LEU A 432 -18.28 16.69 16.99
N GLY A 433 -19.15 17.19 16.12
CA GLY A 433 -19.98 16.34 15.28
C GLY A 433 -20.43 16.96 13.98
N THR A 434 -21.11 16.17 13.16
CA THR A 434 -21.74 16.65 11.93
C THR A 434 -23.25 16.69 12.11
N ARG A 435 -23.90 17.67 11.47
CA ARG A 435 -25.36 17.74 11.33
C ARG A 435 -25.73 17.51 9.88
N LEU A 436 -26.59 16.53 9.64
CA LEU A 436 -27.07 16.25 8.29
C LEU A 436 -27.96 17.40 7.81
N ALA A 437 -27.47 18.13 6.81
CA ALA A 437 -28.21 19.21 6.17
C ALA A 437 -29.05 18.67 5.01
N ASN A 438 -28.50 17.75 4.20
CA ASN A 438 -29.23 17.11 3.11
C ASN A 438 -28.77 15.66 2.88
N LYS A 439 -29.71 14.72 3.03
CA LYS A 439 -29.45 13.29 2.82
C LYS A 439 -29.18 12.95 1.35
N THR A 440 -29.94 13.54 0.43
CA THR A 440 -29.90 13.20 -1.01
C THR A 440 -28.60 13.63 -1.66
N LEU A 441 -28.01 14.73 -1.17
CA LEU A 441 -26.79 15.31 -1.71
C LEU A 441 -25.57 15.11 -0.78
N HIS A 442 -25.72 14.31 0.28
CA HIS A 442 -24.66 13.88 1.18
C HIS A 442 -23.82 15.01 1.82
N TYR A 443 -24.42 16.19 2.06
CA TYR A 443 -23.73 17.29 2.73
C TYR A 443 -24.31 17.59 4.12
N GLY A 444 -23.44 18.08 4.99
CA GLY A 444 -23.76 18.41 6.37
C GLY A 444 -22.81 19.47 6.92
N ASP A 445 -23.18 20.00 8.07
CA ASP A 445 -22.41 21.03 8.78
C ASP A 445 -21.48 20.37 9.81
N LEU A 446 -20.33 20.96 10.09
CA LEU A 446 -19.47 20.61 11.23
C LEU A 446 -19.80 21.49 12.43
N LEU A 447 -20.01 20.88 13.60
CA LEU A 447 -20.50 21.54 14.81
C LEU A 447 -19.52 21.39 15.97
N PHE A 448 -19.38 22.46 16.73
CA PHE A 448 -18.64 22.50 17.99
C PHE A 448 -19.58 22.91 19.12
N HIS A 449 -19.81 22.00 20.06
CA HIS A 449 -20.64 22.23 21.23
C HIS A 449 -19.85 22.12 22.52
N THR A 450 -20.16 23.00 23.47
CA THR A 450 -19.64 22.89 24.83
C THR A 450 -20.74 23.17 25.85
N ARG A 451 -20.64 22.48 26.99
CA ARG A 451 -21.48 22.74 28.15
C ARG A 451 -20.95 23.96 28.91
N GLY A 452 -21.82 24.94 29.14
CA GLY A 452 -21.57 26.06 30.05
C GLY A 452 -22.51 26.01 31.26
N GLY A 453 -22.44 27.03 32.13
CA GLY A 453 -23.33 27.15 33.30
C GLY A 453 -24.83 27.22 32.97
N GLY A 454 -25.19 27.54 31.73
CA GLY A 454 -26.56 27.52 31.20
C GLY A 454 -26.94 26.25 30.42
N GLY A 455 -26.11 25.21 30.45
CA GLY A 455 -26.33 23.96 29.72
C GLY A 455 -25.53 23.83 28.43
N PHE A 456 -25.95 22.89 27.58
CA PHE A 456 -25.25 22.53 26.35
C PHE A 456 -25.66 23.47 25.20
N GLY A 457 -24.68 24.04 24.50
CA GLY A 457 -24.94 24.97 23.41
C GLY A 457 -23.92 24.86 22.29
N GLU A 458 -24.38 25.10 21.07
CA GLU A 458 -23.51 25.26 19.90
C GLU A 458 -22.70 26.55 20.06
N ARG A 459 -21.38 26.46 19.90
CA ARG A 459 -20.48 27.62 20.03
C ARG A 459 -19.89 28.05 18.70
N MET A 460 -19.69 27.09 17.81
CA MET A 460 -19.16 27.32 16.48
C MET A 460 -19.71 26.29 15.50
N ARG A 461 -19.88 26.69 14.25
CA ARG A 461 -20.24 25.82 13.13
C ARG A 461 -19.46 26.19 11.87
N ILE A 462 -19.16 25.19 11.06
CA ILE A 462 -18.82 25.35 9.65
C ILE A 462 -19.94 24.70 8.83
N THR A 463 -20.67 25.49 8.05
CA THR A 463 -21.73 24.95 7.21
C THR A 463 -21.19 24.17 6.02
N SER A 464 -22.01 23.32 5.43
CA SER A 464 -21.71 22.60 4.18
C SER A 464 -21.26 23.48 3.00
N ILE A 465 -21.57 24.78 3.00
CA ILE A 465 -21.13 25.75 1.99
C ILE A 465 -19.87 26.53 2.38
N GLY A 466 -19.28 26.22 3.55
CA GLY A 466 -18.03 26.81 4.03
C GLY A 466 -18.17 28.06 4.90
N ASN A 467 -19.40 28.48 5.26
CA ASN A 467 -19.58 29.60 6.18
C ASN A 467 -19.25 29.20 7.62
N VAL A 468 -18.45 30.01 8.30
CA VAL A 468 -18.09 29.85 9.72
C VAL A 468 -18.96 30.76 10.58
N GLY A 469 -19.69 30.18 11.53
CA GLY A 469 -20.41 30.92 12.57
C GLY A 469 -19.73 30.74 13.92
N ILE A 470 -19.47 31.83 14.63
CA ILE A 470 -19.02 31.83 16.04
C ILE A 470 -20.11 32.53 16.86
N GLY A 471 -20.66 31.81 17.83
CA GLY A 471 -21.79 32.29 18.63
C GLY A 471 -23.16 32.23 17.94
N THR A 472 -23.21 31.93 16.64
CA THR A 472 -24.44 31.83 15.86
C THR A 472 -24.56 30.49 15.12
N GLY A 473 -25.77 29.93 15.07
CA GLY A 473 -26.07 28.68 14.38
C GLY A 473 -26.50 28.85 12.92
N ASN A 474 -26.63 30.09 12.43
CA ASN A 474 -27.12 30.41 11.08
C ASN A 474 -26.21 31.43 10.37
N PRO A 475 -24.92 31.13 10.13
CA PRO A 475 -24.03 32.06 9.46
C PRO A 475 -24.44 32.29 7.99
N VAL A 476 -24.69 33.54 7.64
CA VAL A 476 -25.02 34.02 6.30
C VAL A 476 -23.77 34.49 5.52
N ASN A 477 -22.73 34.96 6.21
CA ASN A 477 -21.45 35.34 5.60
C ASN A 477 -20.39 34.23 5.78
N ARG A 478 -19.27 34.34 5.05
CA ARG A 478 -18.13 33.40 5.22
C ARG A 478 -17.63 33.33 6.67
N LEU A 479 -17.70 34.45 7.38
CA LEU A 479 -17.46 34.54 8.81
C LEU A 479 -18.53 35.43 9.43
N ASP A 480 -19.37 34.85 10.28
CA ASP A 480 -20.26 35.57 11.18
C ASP A 480 -19.81 35.35 12.62
N VAL A 481 -19.63 36.45 13.34
CA VAL A 481 -19.29 36.46 14.77
C VAL A 481 -20.39 37.20 15.51
N GLU A 482 -21.12 36.47 16.37
CA GLU A 482 -22.13 37.04 17.26
C GLU A 482 -21.49 37.34 18.63
N GLY A 483 -21.60 38.58 19.09
CA GLY A 483 -20.93 39.06 20.30
C GLY A 483 -19.67 39.89 20.00
N GLY A 484 -18.75 39.97 20.98
CA GLY A 484 -17.54 40.78 20.88
C GLY A 484 -16.37 40.04 20.25
N MET A 485 -15.64 40.69 19.34
CA MET A 485 -14.43 40.17 18.69
C MET A 485 -13.16 40.88 19.22
N ALA A 486 -12.19 40.14 19.70
CA ALA A 486 -10.88 40.68 20.09
C ALA A 486 -9.77 40.04 19.23
N VAL A 487 -9.01 40.88 18.52
CA VAL A 487 -7.92 40.46 17.63
C VAL A 487 -6.59 41.02 18.15
N GLY A 488 -5.57 40.16 18.23
CA GLY A 488 -4.23 40.54 18.68
C GLY A 488 -3.77 39.80 19.93
N GLN A 489 -2.45 39.74 20.12
CA GLN A 489 -1.82 38.92 21.16
C GLN A 489 -2.14 39.43 22.58
N THR A 490 -2.21 40.74 22.79
CA THR A 490 -2.49 41.30 24.13
C THR A 490 -3.98 41.57 24.36
N TYR A 491 -4.76 41.71 23.29
CA TYR A 491 -6.21 41.94 23.38
C TYR A 491 -6.98 40.63 23.57
N SER A 492 -6.67 39.60 22.78
CA SER A 492 -7.35 38.30 22.91
C SER A 492 -7.06 37.65 24.28
N GLY A 493 -8.10 37.08 24.90
CA GLY A 493 -8.02 36.41 26.20
C GLY A 493 -7.93 37.31 27.44
N SER A 494 -7.63 38.61 27.29
CA SER A 494 -7.45 39.54 28.42
C SER A 494 -8.41 40.74 28.42
N HIS A 495 -8.99 41.08 27.27
CA HIS A 495 -9.91 42.21 27.13
C HIS A 495 -11.26 41.73 26.59
N THR A 496 -12.35 42.22 27.17
CA THR A 496 -13.70 42.03 26.64
C THR A 496 -13.96 43.08 25.58
N ALA A 497 -14.14 42.65 24.34
CA ALA A 497 -14.57 43.55 23.27
C ALA A 497 -15.97 44.11 23.58
N PRO A 498 -16.31 45.31 23.06
CA PRO A 498 -17.66 45.84 23.15
C PRO A 498 -18.71 44.85 22.64
N THR A 499 -19.92 44.89 23.20
CA THR A 499 -21.04 44.06 22.74
C THR A 499 -21.29 44.30 21.24
N ASN A 500 -21.25 43.22 20.45
CA ASN A 500 -21.38 43.25 18.99
C ASN A 500 -20.35 44.17 18.31
N GLY A 501 -19.18 44.36 18.91
CA GLY A 501 -18.10 45.20 18.42
C GLY A 501 -16.77 44.46 18.32
N ALA A 502 -15.76 45.15 17.81
CA ALA A 502 -14.41 44.62 17.64
C ALA A 502 -13.35 45.51 18.31
N ILE A 503 -12.37 44.89 18.96
CA ILE A 503 -11.10 45.52 19.30
C ILE A 503 -9.99 44.81 18.53
N ILE A 504 -9.10 45.56 17.90
CA ILE A 504 -8.03 45.03 17.05
C ILE A 504 -6.72 45.69 17.46
N GLU A 505 -5.73 44.89 17.80
CA GLU A 505 -4.36 45.33 18.08
C GLU A 505 -3.52 45.31 16.80
N GLY A 506 -2.73 46.37 16.59
CA GLY A 506 -1.85 46.53 15.43
C GLY A 506 -2.50 47.33 14.30
N ASN A 507 -1.88 47.27 13.11
CA ASN A 507 -2.32 48.03 11.94
C ASN A 507 -3.47 47.34 11.21
N VAL A 508 -4.59 48.05 11.05
CA VAL A 508 -5.79 47.59 10.35
C VAL A 508 -5.83 48.20 8.94
N GLY A 509 -5.74 47.35 7.92
CA GLY A 509 -5.88 47.74 6.53
C GLY A 509 -7.27 47.40 5.97
N ILE A 510 -7.93 48.38 5.35
CA ILE A 510 -9.13 48.17 4.54
C ILE A 510 -8.77 48.47 3.08
N ALA A 511 -8.86 47.45 2.22
CA ALA A 511 -8.43 47.49 0.81
C ALA A 511 -6.92 47.79 0.60
N THR A 512 -6.09 47.51 1.60
CA THR A 512 -4.62 47.58 1.55
C THR A 512 -4.03 46.36 2.27
N THR A 513 -2.95 45.79 1.73
CA THR A 513 -2.28 44.62 2.33
C THR A 513 -1.14 45.02 3.26
N ASN A 514 -0.67 46.27 3.19
CA ASN A 514 0.50 46.75 3.92
C ASN A 514 0.16 48.08 4.62
N PRO A 515 -0.75 48.07 5.61
CA PRO A 515 -1.15 49.30 6.30
C PRO A 515 0.05 49.93 7.02
N GLY A 516 0.37 51.18 6.67
CA GLY A 516 1.46 51.97 7.23
C GLY A 516 1.10 52.73 8.51
N ALA A 517 -0.16 52.66 8.94
CA ALA A 517 -0.69 53.27 10.16
C ALA A 517 -1.63 52.29 10.88
N GLU A 518 -1.98 52.60 12.14
CA GLU A 518 -2.90 51.78 12.96
C GLU A 518 -4.25 51.53 12.27
N LEU A 519 -4.75 52.50 11.48
CA LEU A 519 -5.88 52.31 10.58
C LEU A 519 -5.58 52.96 9.22
N GLU A 520 -5.54 52.17 8.16
CA GLU A 520 -5.39 52.65 6.78
C GLU A 520 -6.57 52.17 5.93
N VAL A 521 -7.28 53.13 5.34
CA VAL A 521 -8.39 52.88 4.40
C VAL A 521 -7.96 53.33 3.02
N ASN A 522 -7.71 52.39 2.11
CA ASN A 522 -7.37 52.69 0.72
C ASN A 522 -8.65 52.87 -0.10
N GLY A 523 -9.36 53.97 0.14
CA GLY A 523 -10.68 54.26 -0.40
C GLY A 523 -11.26 55.55 0.18
N TYR A 524 -12.58 55.70 0.13
CA TYR A 524 -13.30 56.76 0.83
C TYR A 524 -13.79 56.26 2.19
N THR A 525 -13.82 57.15 3.18
CA THR A 525 -14.40 56.86 4.50
C THR A 525 -15.79 57.47 4.59
N LYS A 526 -16.80 56.67 4.96
CA LYS A 526 -18.17 57.13 5.19
C LYS A 526 -18.53 56.96 6.67
N LEU A 527 -18.65 58.06 7.41
CA LEU A 527 -18.85 58.06 8.86
C LEU A 527 -20.35 58.04 9.25
N GLY A 528 -21.06 57.02 8.79
CA GLY A 528 -22.50 56.84 9.03
C GLY A 528 -23.32 56.74 7.75
N SER A 529 -24.58 56.31 7.86
CA SER A 529 -25.46 56.08 6.70
C SER A 529 -25.71 57.35 5.89
N ASP A 530 -25.80 58.49 6.57
CA ASP A 530 -26.20 59.77 5.98
C ASP A 530 -25.01 60.68 5.67
N ALA A 531 -23.79 60.28 6.09
CA ALA A 531 -22.57 61.02 5.80
C ALA A 531 -22.13 60.80 4.33
N PRO A 532 -21.55 61.81 3.65
CA PRO A 532 -20.89 61.58 2.37
C PRO A 532 -19.64 60.69 2.55
N ALA A 533 -19.27 59.93 1.51
CA ALA A 533 -18.01 59.20 1.48
C ALA A 533 -16.88 60.19 1.16
N ILE A 534 -15.95 60.41 2.09
CA ILE A 534 -14.93 61.47 2.02
C ILE A 534 -13.53 60.89 1.87
N LYS A 535 -12.68 61.58 1.08
CA LYS A 535 -11.25 61.33 0.99
C LYS A 535 -10.48 62.64 1.10
N VAL A 536 -9.29 62.55 1.68
CA VAL A 536 -8.34 63.67 1.81
C VAL A 536 -7.07 63.29 1.05
N LYS A 537 -6.56 64.21 0.23
CA LYS A 537 -5.32 63.99 -0.51
C LYS A 537 -4.44 65.23 -0.49
N GLU A 538 -3.17 65.03 -0.20
CA GLU A 538 -2.16 66.07 -0.33
C GLU A 538 -1.66 66.14 -1.78
N PHE A 539 -1.47 67.36 -2.27
CA PHE A 539 -0.76 67.64 -3.50
C PHE A 539 0.33 68.68 -3.24
N THR A 540 1.35 68.67 -4.08
CA THR A 540 2.47 69.62 -4.01
C THR A 540 2.68 70.26 -5.37
N GLY A 541 3.28 71.44 -5.38
CA GLY A 541 3.58 72.18 -6.59
C GLY A 541 4.44 73.39 -6.32
N THR A 542 4.49 74.31 -7.28
CA THR A 542 5.18 75.59 -7.13
C THR A 542 4.30 76.73 -7.65
N THR A 543 4.35 77.88 -7.01
CA THR A 543 3.75 79.10 -7.55
C THR A 543 4.45 79.57 -8.83
N PRO A 544 3.79 80.43 -9.63
CA PRO A 544 4.34 80.98 -10.86
C PRO A 544 5.69 81.69 -10.67
N SER A 545 6.43 81.81 -11.77
CA SER A 545 7.71 82.53 -11.82
C SER A 545 7.55 84.05 -12.02
N THR A 546 6.34 84.51 -12.39
CA THR A 546 6.00 85.91 -12.68
C THR A 546 4.77 86.33 -11.87
N GLU A 547 4.70 87.59 -11.44
CA GLU A 547 3.50 88.12 -10.78
C GLU A 547 2.36 88.33 -11.79
N GLY A 548 1.11 88.00 -11.41
CA GLY A 548 -0.05 88.11 -12.29
C GLY A 548 -0.31 86.87 -13.13
N ASP A 549 0.48 85.80 -12.94
CA ASP A 549 0.38 84.55 -13.70
C ASP A 549 -0.21 83.42 -12.82
N PHE A 550 -0.50 82.26 -13.42
CA PHE A 550 -1.10 81.10 -12.76
C PHE A 550 -0.27 79.81 -12.92
N THR A 551 -0.26 78.98 -11.88
CA THR A 551 0.20 77.59 -11.97
C THR A 551 -0.97 76.65 -11.75
N SER A 552 -1.07 75.61 -12.59
CA SER A 552 -2.04 74.52 -12.44
C SER A 552 -1.40 73.33 -11.70
N ILE A 553 -2.06 72.86 -10.66
CA ILE A 553 -1.76 71.57 -10.01
C ILE A 553 -2.87 70.59 -10.38
N THR A 554 -2.54 69.56 -11.16
CA THR A 554 -3.50 68.54 -11.61
C THR A 554 -3.88 67.64 -10.44
N THR A 555 -5.16 67.65 -10.06
CA THR A 555 -5.68 66.86 -8.95
C THR A 555 -6.37 65.57 -9.41
N GLY A 556 -6.95 65.60 -10.61
CA GLY A 556 -7.82 64.53 -11.13
C GLY A 556 -9.17 64.42 -10.40
N ILE A 557 -9.55 65.43 -9.61
CA ILE A 557 -10.79 65.45 -8.82
C ILE A 557 -11.78 66.41 -9.50
N PRO A 558 -12.99 65.94 -9.89
CA PRO A 558 -14.04 66.81 -10.44
C PRO A 558 -14.43 67.94 -9.50
N ARG A 559 -14.72 69.13 -10.05
CA ARG A 559 -15.02 70.33 -9.25
C ARG A 559 -16.21 70.14 -8.31
N ASP A 560 -17.24 69.44 -8.76
CA ASP A 560 -18.47 69.17 -8.00
C ASP A 560 -18.25 68.20 -6.83
N LYS A 561 -17.11 67.48 -6.83
CA LYS A 561 -16.68 66.54 -5.79
C LYS A 561 -15.81 67.22 -4.73
N VAL A 562 -15.18 68.34 -5.04
CA VAL A 562 -14.34 69.08 -4.07
C VAL A 562 -15.22 69.72 -3.00
N ILE A 563 -14.89 69.46 -1.74
CA ILE A 563 -15.58 70.01 -0.56
C ILE A 563 -14.78 71.19 -0.02
N SER A 564 -13.48 71.01 0.18
CA SER A 564 -12.57 72.05 0.64
C SER A 564 -11.20 71.91 -0.01
N VAL A 565 -10.53 73.04 -0.16
CA VAL A 565 -9.14 73.13 -0.59
C VAL A 565 -8.42 74.05 0.38
N ASP A 566 -7.43 73.50 1.06
CA ASP A 566 -6.54 74.24 1.94
C ASP A 566 -5.17 74.35 1.25
N ILE A 567 -4.74 75.57 0.92
CA ILE A 567 -3.50 75.83 0.19
C ILE A 567 -2.55 76.61 1.08
N TRP A 568 -1.29 76.18 1.09
CA TRP A 568 -0.21 76.86 1.75
C TRP A 568 0.95 77.06 0.78
N VAL A 569 1.45 78.30 0.74
CA VAL A 569 2.62 78.64 -0.07
C VAL A 569 3.76 79.09 0.85
N ALA A 570 4.97 78.59 0.60
CA ALA A 570 6.15 78.87 1.41
C ALA A 570 6.57 80.36 1.31
N GLY A 571 6.64 81.07 2.44
CA GLY A 571 7.04 82.48 2.53
C GLY A 571 8.55 82.71 2.75
N ILE A 572 8.94 83.98 2.95
CA ILE A 572 10.35 84.42 3.13
C ILE A 572 10.86 84.26 4.58
N ALA A 573 9.99 84.41 5.58
CA ALA A 573 10.18 83.77 6.87
C ALA A 573 9.52 82.39 6.77
N PRO A 574 10.05 81.31 7.39
CA PRO A 574 9.68 79.89 7.19
C PRO A 574 8.22 79.55 7.60
N THR A 575 7.29 80.32 7.04
CA THR A 575 5.90 80.47 7.41
C THR A 575 5.10 80.18 6.14
N TRP A 576 4.10 79.36 6.30
CA TRP A 576 3.16 79.00 5.25
C TRP A 576 2.07 80.07 5.19
N SER A 577 1.94 80.76 4.05
CA SER A 577 0.89 81.77 3.88
C SER A 577 -0.37 81.11 3.29
N PRO A 578 -1.56 81.31 3.90
CA PRO A 578 -2.83 80.87 3.34
C PRO A 578 -3.31 81.81 2.22
N PRO A 579 -4.29 81.39 1.39
CA PRO A 579 -4.83 82.22 0.32
C PRO A 579 -5.50 83.48 0.86
N ASN A 580 -5.56 84.50 0.00
CA ASN A 580 -6.26 85.77 0.23
C ASN A 580 -5.76 86.59 1.44
N ARG A 581 -4.53 86.34 1.93
CA ARG A 581 -3.92 87.14 2.99
C ARG A 581 -3.37 88.46 2.44
N SER A 582 -3.87 89.59 2.93
CA SER A 582 -3.41 90.93 2.50
C SER A 582 -1.91 91.15 2.77
N GLY A 583 -1.24 91.87 1.86
CA GLY A 583 0.18 92.19 1.95
C GLY A 583 1.03 91.38 0.96
N PRO A 584 2.37 91.39 1.07
CA PRO A 584 3.26 90.94 0.01
C PRO A 584 3.27 89.41 -0.24
N ASN A 585 2.43 88.66 0.49
CA ASN A 585 2.28 87.21 0.40
C ASN A 585 0.86 86.82 -0.07
N TYR A 586 0.13 87.74 -0.70
CA TYR A 586 -1.21 87.47 -1.22
C TYR A 586 -1.15 86.50 -2.41
N PHE A 587 -2.09 85.57 -2.50
CA PHE A 587 -2.38 84.79 -3.70
C PHE A 587 -3.85 84.39 -3.69
N SER A 588 -4.42 84.15 -4.86
CA SER A 588 -5.78 83.65 -5.04
C SER A 588 -5.74 82.20 -5.56
N TYR A 589 -6.86 81.49 -5.49
CA TYR A 589 -6.99 80.20 -6.14
C TYR A 589 -8.41 79.97 -6.66
N PHE A 590 -8.53 79.10 -7.66
CA PHE A 590 -9.82 78.60 -8.12
C PHE A 590 -9.71 77.14 -8.56
N VAL A 591 -10.85 76.44 -8.53
CA VAL A 591 -10.95 74.99 -8.79
C VAL A 591 -11.65 74.76 -10.13
N THR A 592 -11.09 73.85 -10.94
CA THR A 592 -11.67 73.38 -12.21
C THR A 592 -11.97 71.88 -12.14
N ASP A 593 -12.41 71.26 -13.23
CA ASP A 593 -12.83 69.85 -13.26
C ASP A 593 -11.69 68.83 -13.08
N SER A 594 -10.42 69.26 -13.14
CA SER A 594 -9.28 68.35 -12.98
C SER A 594 -8.06 68.97 -12.31
N SER A 595 -8.09 70.28 -12.04
CA SER A 595 -6.95 71.03 -11.54
C SER A 595 -7.36 72.15 -10.60
N ILE A 596 -6.43 72.55 -9.75
CA ILE A 596 -6.54 73.75 -8.94
C ILE A 596 -5.48 74.74 -9.40
N PHE A 597 -5.91 75.97 -9.68
CA PHE A 597 -5.06 77.04 -10.16
C PHE A 597 -4.70 77.98 -9.01
N ILE A 598 -3.43 78.36 -8.93
CA ILE A 598 -2.91 79.31 -7.94
C ILE A 598 -2.41 80.53 -8.70
N GLU A 599 -2.95 81.70 -8.36
CA GLU A 599 -2.70 82.97 -9.04
C GLU A 599 -1.91 83.91 -8.12
N THR A 600 -0.80 84.42 -8.62
CA THR A 600 -0.07 85.54 -7.99
C THR A 600 -0.62 86.86 -8.49
N VAL A 601 -0.62 87.90 -7.66
CA VAL A 601 -1.15 89.23 -8.00
C VAL A 601 -0.01 90.20 -8.31
N THR A 602 -0.11 90.85 -9.46
CA THR A 602 0.84 91.89 -9.91
C THR A 602 0.98 93.00 -8.87
N GLY A 603 2.23 93.34 -8.54
CA GLY A 603 2.61 94.40 -7.61
C GLY A 603 2.51 94.02 -6.13
N ILE A 604 2.09 92.79 -5.80
CA ILE A 604 1.85 92.36 -4.43
C ILE A 604 2.57 91.03 -4.13
N SER A 605 2.56 90.06 -5.04
CA SER A 605 2.94 88.67 -4.74
C SER A 605 4.41 88.31 -4.98
N GLY A 606 5.32 89.28 -5.12
CA GLY A 606 6.72 89.04 -5.51
C GLY A 606 7.47 88.11 -4.56
N ASN A 607 7.09 88.09 -3.28
CA ASN A 607 7.68 87.20 -2.28
C ASN A 607 7.22 85.73 -2.41
N MET A 608 6.21 85.49 -3.25
CA MET A 608 5.57 84.19 -3.45
C MET A 608 5.99 83.54 -4.76
N LEU A 609 6.90 84.11 -5.55
CA LEU A 609 7.29 83.54 -6.85
C LEU A 609 8.22 82.31 -6.69
N ASN A 610 8.00 81.27 -7.50
CA ASN A 610 8.75 80.00 -7.48
C ASN A 610 8.82 79.33 -6.08
N LYS A 611 7.79 79.49 -5.28
CA LYS A 611 7.70 78.96 -3.91
C LYS A 611 6.97 77.63 -3.90
N ALA A 612 7.42 76.73 -3.03
CA ALA A 612 6.75 75.45 -2.82
C ALA A 612 5.32 75.66 -2.33
N VAL A 613 4.42 74.87 -2.89
CA VAL A 613 3.01 74.77 -2.52
C VAL A 613 2.79 73.43 -1.87
N ARG A 614 2.06 73.43 -0.75
CA ARG A 614 1.39 72.24 -0.21
C ARG A 614 -0.10 72.51 -0.18
N MET A 615 -0.88 71.55 -0.61
CA MET A 615 -2.33 71.67 -0.58
C MET A 615 -2.98 70.38 -0.14
N ILE A 616 -4.03 70.52 0.67
CA ILE A 616 -4.88 69.42 1.09
C ILE A 616 -6.25 69.62 0.44
N VAL A 617 -6.71 68.60 -0.27
CA VAL A 617 -8.04 68.60 -0.90
C VAL A 617 -8.90 67.57 -0.21
N THR A 618 -10.03 68.01 0.33
CA THR A 618 -11.10 67.14 0.85
C THR A 618 -12.20 67.04 -0.21
N TYR A 619 -12.59 65.83 -0.58
CA TYR A 619 -13.54 65.59 -1.65
C TYR A 619 -14.43 64.38 -1.37
N LYS A 620 -15.63 64.37 -1.95
CA LYS A 620 -16.58 63.25 -1.90
C LYS A 620 -16.34 62.27 -3.05
N GLU A 621 -16.75 61.02 -2.86
CA GLU A 621 -16.89 60.05 -3.94
C GLU A 621 -17.91 60.48 -5.00
#